data_AF-A0A0C2CXT1-F1
#
_entry.id   AF-A0A0C2CXT1-F1
#
_cell.length_a   1.000
_cell.length_b   1.000
_cell.length_c   1.000
_cell.angle_alpha   90.00
_cell.angle_beta   90.00
_cell.angle_gamma   90.00
#
_symmetry.space_group_name_H-M   'P 1'
#
loop_
_entity.id
_entity.type
_entity.pdbx_description
1 polymer ?
#
loop_
_entity_poly.entity_id
_entity_poly.type
_entity_poly.pdbx_seq_one_letter_code
_entity_poly.pdbx_strand_id
1 'polypeptide(L)'
;MSSPTLEAARISFLTPVVQAGRQFGGDAQRCHTRRVDPDDRSARIIAANAGFEIVEVEGRVWFFDRRTRGPGIAAAVSGGVAGITLINAFVMALGALSGANLGGSWWGALALGGVAALAGGVCRAALALRQRRLGCKRADLRPIAMVDRAGGTVLDARGTAIAPVAQVRAGRGMLIGSSAPALFLRPPGGGRIEVFRGSLFGGGIERAQVALAKLGFSR
;
A
#
# COMPACT_ATOMS: atom_id res chain seq x y z
N MET A 1 -13.40 1.35 66.24
CA MET A 1 -14.41 2.18 66.92
C MET A 1 -14.15 3.62 66.51
N SER A 2 -14.76 4.09 65.42
CA SER A 2 -16.06 4.81 65.38
C SER A 2 -15.80 6.32 65.29
N SER A 3 -15.93 6.89 64.08
CA SER A 3 -16.07 8.33 63.85
C SER A 3 -17.39 8.86 64.42
N PRO A 4 -17.47 10.17 64.64
CA PRO A 4 -18.56 10.99 64.09
C PRO A 4 -18.00 12.26 63.38
N THR A 5 -18.40 12.63 62.14
CA THR A 5 -19.56 13.49 61.72
C THR A 5 -19.53 14.91 62.33
N LEU A 6 -19.88 16.05 61.71
CA LEU A 6 -20.60 16.52 60.50
C LEU A 6 -20.35 18.07 60.49
N GLU A 7 -20.02 18.72 59.37
CA GLU A 7 -20.92 19.38 58.40
C GLU A 7 -21.43 20.81 58.75
N ALA A 8 -21.05 21.73 57.83
CA ALA A 8 -21.74 22.91 57.28
C ALA A 8 -22.19 24.13 58.11
N ALA A 9 -21.79 25.31 57.62
CA ALA A 9 -22.68 26.40 57.14
C ALA A 9 -21.82 27.49 56.44
N ARG A 10 -21.83 27.64 55.11
CA ARG A 10 -22.73 28.47 54.26
C ARG A 10 -22.99 29.89 54.78
N ILE A 11 -22.47 30.91 54.07
CA ILE A 11 -23.25 32.10 53.64
C ILE A 11 -22.71 32.57 52.27
N SER A 12 -23.67 32.76 51.36
CA SER A 12 -23.56 33.23 49.96
C SER A 12 -23.36 34.75 49.88
N PHE A 13 -22.94 35.27 48.71
CA PHE A 13 -23.76 36.16 47.86
C PHE A 13 -22.94 36.76 46.69
N LEU A 14 -23.49 36.57 45.48
CA LEU A 14 -23.55 37.50 44.33
C LEU A 14 -22.28 37.88 43.53
N THR A 15 -22.17 37.25 42.35
CA THR A 15 -21.78 37.83 41.04
C THR A 15 -22.63 39.07 40.67
N PRO A 16 -22.30 39.95 39.67
CA PRO A 16 -21.70 39.62 38.37
C PRO A 16 -20.82 40.70 37.62
N VAL A 17 -20.05 40.22 36.62
CA VAL A 17 -19.92 40.71 35.21
C VAL A 17 -19.20 42.04 34.84
N VAL A 18 -18.58 42.00 33.64
CA VAL A 18 -17.95 43.03 32.75
C VAL A 18 -16.43 43.19 32.95
N GLN A 19 -15.52 42.54 32.20
CA GLN A 19 -15.23 42.54 30.74
C GLN A 19 -14.60 43.84 30.20
N ALA A 20 -13.27 43.91 30.19
CA ALA A 20 -12.41 44.64 29.23
C ALA A 20 -10.96 44.23 29.55
N GLY A 21 -10.22 43.52 28.71
CA GLY A 21 -9.83 43.97 27.38
C GLY A 21 -8.32 44.25 27.38
N ARG A 22 -7.50 43.19 27.26
CA ARG A 22 -6.15 43.30 26.67
C ARG A 22 -5.75 41.94 26.09
N GLN A 23 -6.09 41.82 24.81
CA GLN A 23 -5.57 40.82 23.90
C GLN A 23 -4.05 41.02 23.80
N PHE A 24 -3.27 40.15 24.43
CA PHE A 24 -1.94 39.83 23.94
C PHE A 24 -2.10 38.75 22.87
N GLY A 25 -2.28 39.20 21.63
CA GLY A 25 -2.31 38.38 20.42
C GLY A 25 -1.04 38.58 19.60
N GLY A 26 -0.60 37.47 18.97
CA GLY A 26 0.51 37.40 18.01
C GLY A 26 1.85 37.24 18.71
N ASP A 27 2.53 36.09 18.73
CA ASP A 27 2.74 35.14 17.65
C ASP A 27 2.84 33.72 18.22
N ALA A 28 1.68 33.09 18.45
CA ALA A 28 1.65 31.65 18.34
C ALA A 28 1.89 31.34 16.85
N GLN A 29 3.17 31.09 16.52
CA GLN A 29 3.61 30.33 15.35
C GLN A 29 2.70 29.12 15.20
N ARG A 30 1.59 29.31 14.47
CA ARG A 30 1.06 28.27 13.60
C ARG A 30 2.16 28.08 12.57
N CYS A 31 3.16 27.27 12.93
CA CYS A 31 3.77 26.38 11.97
C CYS A 31 2.60 25.62 11.35
N HIS A 32 2.04 26.22 10.30
CA HIS A 32 1.41 25.49 9.21
C HIS A 32 2.52 24.54 8.73
N THR A 33 2.66 23.40 9.40
CA THR A 33 3.23 22.21 8.78
C THR A 33 2.28 21.93 7.62
N ARG A 34 2.56 22.57 6.49
CA ARG A 34 1.85 22.38 5.25
C ARG A 34 1.75 20.88 5.07
N ARG A 35 0.52 20.37 5.09
CA ARG A 35 0.28 18.95 4.93
C ARG A 35 0.74 18.61 3.52
N VAL A 36 1.93 18.04 3.40
CA VAL A 36 2.53 17.74 2.10
C VAL A 36 1.66 16.68 1.43
N ASP A 37 1.15 17.00 0.25
CA ASP A 37 0.28 16.12 -0.52
C ASP A 37 1.14 15.12 -1.32
N PRO A 38 0.96 13.80 -1.14
CA PRO A 38 1.69 12.79 -1.92
C PRO A 38 1.40 12.83 -3.43
N ASP A 39 0.35 13.54 -3.87
CA ASP A 39 -0.01 13.73 -5.28
C ASP A 39 0.30 15.14 -5.82
N ASP A 40 1.10 15.94 -5.09
CA ASP A 40 1.60 17.22 -5.57
C ASP A 40 2.34 17.05 -6.93
N ARG A 41 2.37 18.10 -7.76
CA ARG A 41 3.10 18.10 -9.04
C ARG A 41 4.60 17.85 -8.86
N SER A 42 5.16 18.17 -7.70
CA SER A 42 6.54 17.88 -7.34
C SER A 42 6.79 16.41 -6.94
N ALA A 43 5.74 15.57 -6.90
CA ALA A 43 5.85 14.16 -6.58
C ALA A 43 6.74 13.40 -7.56
N ARG A 44 7.83 12.85 -7.04
CA ARG A 44 8.75 12.01 -7.78
C ARG A 44 8.65 10.57 -7.31
N ILE A 45 8.32 9.67 -8.22
CA ILE A 45 8.37 8.22 -7.98
C ILE A 45 9.83 7.78 -8.02
N ILE A 46 10.39 7.36 -6.88
CA ILE A 46 11.77 6.87 -6.78
C ILE A 46 11.85 5.40 -7.23
N ALA A 47 10.88 4.59 -6.80
CA ALA A 47 10.77 3.20 -7.19
C ALA A 47 9.30 2.77 -7.20
N ALA A 48 8.90 1.96 -8.17
CA ALA A 48 7.58 1.36 -8.24
C ALA A 48 7.68 -0.07 -8.75
N ASN A 49 7.05 -1.02 -8.07
CA ASN A 49 6.96 -2.41 -8.50
C ASN A 49 5.83 -3.13 -7.77
N ALA A 50 5.15 -4.06 -8.44
CA ALA A 50 4.16 -4.96 -7.85
C ALA A 50 2.98 -4.29 -7.10
N GLY A 51 2.77 -2.98 -7.27
CA GLY A 51 1.81 -2.18 -6.50
C GLY A 51 2.41 -1.39 -5.36
N PHE A 52 3.69 -1.62 -5.04
CA PHE A 52 4.44 -0.77 -4.13
C PHE A 52 4.98 0.45 -4.87
N GLU A 53 4.90 1.60 -4.23
CA GLU A 53 5.45 2.87 -4.72
C GLU A 53 6.21 3.57 -3.59
N ILE A 54 7.42 4.02 -3.90
CA ILE A 54 8.21 4.93 -3.07
C ILE A 54 8.16 6.29 -3.74
N VAL A 55 7.54 7.26 -3.09
CA VAL A 55 7.28 8.60 -3.64
C VAL A 55 7.93 9.64 -2.75
N GLU A 56 8.58 10.63 -3.35
CA GLU A 56 9.19 11.75 -2.67
C GLU A 56 8.52 13.06 -3.10
N VAL A 57 8.15 13.88 -2.13
CA VAL A 57 7.55 15.22 -2.31
C VAL A 57 8.14 16.13 -1.24
N GLU A 58 8.71 17.26 -1.64
CA GLU A 58 9.20 18.32 -0.73
C GLU A 58 10.05 17.78 0.45
N GLY A 59 10.92 16.79 0.20
CA GLY A 59 11.81 16.20 1.23
C GLY A 59 11.15 15.18 2.16
N ARG A 60 9.86 14.88 1.99
CA ARG A 60 9.18 13.77 2.65
C ARG A 60 9.06 12.60 1.68
N VAL A 61 9.18 11.39 2.19
CA VAL A 61 9.10 10.16 1.40
C VAL A 61 8.00 9.26 1.93
N TRP A 62 7.15 8.73 1.06
CA TRP A 62 6.07 7.81 1.39
C TRP A 62 6.31 6.45 0.76
N PHE A 63 5.94 5.41 1.50
CA PHE A 63 5.87 4.05 1.02
C PHE A 63 4.40 3.66 0.91
N PHE A 64 3.92 3.38 -0.30
CA PHE A 64 2.54 2.97 -0.56
C PHE A 64 2.47 1.53 -1.03
N ASP A 65 1.36 0.86 -0.70
CA ASP A 65 0.94 -0.40 -1.32
C ASP A 65 -0.47 -0.24 -1.89
N ARG A 66 -0.58 -0.26 -3.22
CA ARG A 66 -1.84 -0.21 -3.97
C ARG A 66 -2.60 -1.54 -3.95
N ARG A 67 -2.02 -2.59 -3.36
CA ARG A 67 -2.57 -3.95 -3.27
C ARG A 67 -2.91 -4.53 -4.65
N THR A 68 -2.18 -4.15 -5.70
CA THR A 68 -2.45 -4.64 -7.06
C THR A 68 -1.92 -6.05 -7.33
N ARG A 69 -1.10 -6.59 -6.43
CA ARG A 69 -0.42 -7.87 -6.61
C ARG A 69 -1.37 -9.06 -6.74
N GLY A 70 -2.31 -9.21 -5.81
CA GLY A 70 -3.30 -10.30 -5.85
C GLY A 70 -4.11 -10.30 -7.15
N PRO A 71 -4.74 -9.17 -7.53
CA PRO A 71 -5.42 -9.04 -8.82
C PRO A 71 -4.51 -9.29 -10.03
N GLY A 72 -3.23 -8.87 -9.97
CA GLY A 72 -2.26 -9.14 -11.03
C GLY A 72 -1.94 -10.62 -11.20
N ILE A 73 -1.73 -11.36 -10.10
CA ILE A 73 -1.49 -12.81 -10.12
C ILE A 73 -2.73 -13.54 -10.63
N ALA A 74 -3.92 -13.19 -10.10
CA ALA A 74 -5.17 -13.78 -10.53
C ALA A 74 -5.41 -13.60 -12.03
N ALA A 75 -5.18 -12.39 -12.56
CA ALA A 75 -5.28 -12.11 -13.99
C ALA A 75 -4.28 -12.93 -14.82
N ALA A 76 -3.02 -13.04 -14.38
CA ALA A 76 -2.00 -13.80 -15.10
C ALA A 76 -2.35 -15.30 -15.17
N VAL A 77 -2.72 -15.90 -14.04
CA VAL A 77 -3.05 -17.33 -13.98
C VAL A 77 -4.33 -17.62 -14.76
N SER A 78 -5.41 -16.88 -14.51
CA SER A 78 -6.69 -17.11 -15.20
C SER A 78 -6.61 -16.77 -16.69
N GLY A 79 -5.86 -15.74 -17.08
CA GLY A 79 -5.59 -15.43 -18.48
C GLY A 79 -4.79 -16.52 -19.19
N GLY A 80 -3.79 -17.09 -18.53
CA GLY A 80 -3.04 -18.23 -19.04
C GLY A 80 -3.91 -19.46 -19.26
N VAL A 81 -4.72 -19.83 -18.25
CA VAL A 81 -5.70 -20.93 -18.37
C VAL A 81 -6.69 -20.67 -19.50
N ALA A 82 -7.24 -19.45 -19.58
CA ALA A 82 -8.17 -19.07 -20.64
C ALA A 82 -7.53 -19.20 -22.03
N GLY A 83 -6.31 -18.70 -22.21
CA GLY A 83 -5.58 -18.79 -23.47
C GLY A 83 -5.33 -20.24 -23.91
N ILE A 84 -4.78 -21.07 -23.01
CA ILE A 84 -4.48 -22.47 -23.32
C ILE A 84 -5.75 -23.24 -23.67
N THR A 85 -6.80 -23.10 -22.87
CA THR A 85 -8.07 -23.81 -23.09
C THR A 85 -8.79 -23.32 -24.34
N LEU A 86 -8.75 -22.03 -24.65
CA LEU A 86 -9.32 -21.47 -25.88
C LEU A 86 -8.60 -21.98 -27.12
N ILE A 87 -7.26 -22.01 -27.10
CA ILE A 87 -6.45 -22.54 -28.22
C ILE A 87 -6.79 -24.02 -28.44
N ASN A 88 -6.84 -24.83 -27.39
CA ASN A 88 -7.19 -26.25 -27.50
C ASN A 88 -8.64 -26.46 -27.99
N ALA A 89 -9.59 -25.66 -27.50
CA ALA A 89 -10.98 -25.68 -27.97
C ALA A 89 -11.06 -25.36 -29.47
N PHE A 90 -10.30 -24.37 -29.92
CA PHE A 90 -10.23 -23.96 -31.32
C PHE A 90 -9.62 -25.06 -32.21
N VAL A 91 -8.52 -25.67 -31.79
CA VAL A 91 -7.89 -26.80 -32.50
C VAL A 91 -8.85 -27.99 -32.61
N MET A 92 -9.57 -28.32 -31.54
CA MET A 92 -10.57 -29.40 -31.56
C MET A 92 -11.74 -29.08 -32.48
N ALA A 93 -12.24 -27.84 -32.49
CA ALA A 93 -13.31 -27.43 -33.39
C ALA A 93 -12.88 -27.51 -34.86
N LEU A 94 -11.65 -27.06 -35.18
CA LEU A 94 -11.09 -27.19 -36.52
C LEU A 94 -10.91 -28.66 -36.94
N GLY A 95 -10.44 -29.52 -36.04
CA GLY A 95 -10.34 -30.97 -36.29
C GLY A 95 -11.70 -31.59 -36.61
N ALA A 96 -12.72 -31.25 -35.82
CA ALA A 96 -14.08 -31.74 -36.05
C ALA A 96 -14.67 -31.24 -37.38
N LEU A 97 -14.41 -29.99 -37.77
CA LEU A 97 -14.89 -29.42 -39.03
C LEU A 97 -14.16 -29.95 -40.26
N SER A 98 -12.87 -30.23 -40.14
CA SER A 98 -12.04 -30.74 -41.25
C SER A 98 -12.13 -32.25 -41.46
N GLY A 99 -12.79 -32.97 -40.54
CA GLY A 99 -12.78 -34.44 -40.52
C GLY A 99 -11.40 -35.03 -40.21
N ALA A 100 -10.43 -34.20 -39.82
CA ALA A 100 -9.13 -34.68 -39.38
C ALA A 100 -9.29 -35.33 -38.00
N ASN A 101 -8.87 -36.59 -37.86
CA ASN A 101 -8.88 -37.36 -36.61
C ASN A 101 -7.84 -36.83 -35.58
N LEU A 102 -7.86 -35.53 -35.30
CA LEU A 102 -7.05 -34.84 -34.30
C LEU A 102 -7.54 -35.08 -32.86
N GLY A 103 -8.33 -36.15 -32.64
CA GLY A 103 -8.97 -36.46 -31.36
C GLY A 103 -10.02 -35.42 -30.90
N GLY A 104 -10.46 -34.52 -31.79
CA GLY A 104 -11.40 -33.44 -31.47
C GLY A 104 -12.86 -33.88 -31.55
N SER A 105 -13.58 -33.81 -30.44
CA SER A 105 -15.05 -33.91 -30.43
C SER A 105 -15.68 -32.53 -30.22
N TRP A 106 -16.86 -32.29 -30.81
CA TRP A 106 -17.58 -31.03 -30.64
C TRP A 106 -17.90 -30.75 -29.16
N TRP A 107 -18.21 -31.80 -28.40
CA TRP A 107 -18.42 -31.73 -26.96
C TRP A 107 -17.15 -31.31 -26.20
N GLY A 108 -15.98 -31.83 -26.58
CA GLY A 108 -14.69 -31.42 -26.02
C GLY A 108 -14.37 -29.96 -26.31
N ALA A 109 -14.62 -29.51 -27.55
CA ALA A 109 -14.44 -28.11 -27.94
C ALA A 109 -15.35 -27.16 -27.12
N LEU A 110 -16.64 -27.51 -26.96
CA LEU A 110 -17.57 -26.72 -26.16
C LEU A 110 -17.20 -26.70 -24.67
N ALA A 111 -16.80 -27.84 -24.10
CA ALA A 111 -16.38 -27.92 -22.70
C ALA A 111 -15.16 -27.03 -22.43
N LEU A 112 -14.12 -27.13 -23.26
CA LEU A 112 -12.92 -26.29 -23.15
C LEU A 112 -13.24 -24.81 -23.41
N GLY A 113 -14.12 -24.51 -24.37
CA GLY A 113 -14.61 -23.15 -24.62
C GLY A 113 -15.33 -22.56 -23.41
N GLY A 114 -16.14 -23.36 -22.70
CA GLY A 114 -16.79 -22.97 -21.45
C GLY A 114 -15.78 -22.64 -20.35
N VAL A 115 -14.77 -23.48 -20.15
CA VAL A 115 -13.68 -23.21 -19.19
C VAL A 115 -12.92 -21.93 -19.57
N ALA A 116 -12.62 -21.75 -20.86
CA ALA A 116 -11.95 -20.56 -21.35
C ALA A 116 -12.76 -19.28 -21.08
N ALA A 117 -14.08 -19.32 -21.30
CA ALA A 117 -14.98 -18.21 -21.04
C ALA A 117 -15.02 -17.84 -19.55
N LEU A 118 -15.14 -18.83 -18.66
CA LEU A 118 -15.13 -18.62 -17.20
C LEU A 118 -13.80 -18.04 -16.73
N ALA A 119 -12.68 -18.65 -17.13
CA ALA A 119 -11.34 -18.17 -16.78
C ALA A 119 -11.08 -16.77 -17.34
N GLY A 120 -11.54 -16.49 -18.56
CA GLY A 120 -11.46 -15.16 -19.18
C GLY A 120 -12.29 -14.11 -18.43
N GLY A 121 -13.47 -14.47 -17.92
CA GLY A 121 -14.28 -13.64 -17.05
C GLY A 121 -13.56 -13.26 -15.76
N VAL A 122 -12.94 -14.23 -15.08
CA VAL A 122 -12.12 -14.00 -13.88
C VAL A 122 -10.93 -13.10 -14.21
N CYS A 123 -10.24 -13.33 -15.32
CA CYS A 123 -9.13 -12.51 -15.77
C CYS A 123 -9.56 -11.05 -15.96
N ARG A 124 -10.66 -10.80 -16.67
CA ARG A 124 -11.20 -9.45 -16.87
C ARG A 124 -11.59 -8.79 -15.55
N ALA A 125 -12.25 -9.51 -14.65
CA ALA A 125 -12.61 -8.97 -13.33
C ALA A 125 -11.35 -8.60 -12.51
N ALA A 126 -10.32 -9.46 -12.53
CA ALA A 126 -9.06 -9.22 -11.84
C ALA A 126 -8.29 -8.02 -12.44
N LEU A 127 -8.24 -7.89 -13.76
CA LEU A 127 -7.66 -6.73 -14.44
C LEU A 127 -8.43 -5.44 -14.13
N ALA A 128 -9.77 -5.48 -14.14
CA ALA A 128 -10.59 -4.33 -13.79
C ALA A 128 -10.34 -3.89 -12.34
N LEU A 129 -10.26 -4.83 -11.39
CA LEU A 129 -9.91 -4.52 -9.99
C LEU A 129 -8.50 -3.95 -9.87
N ARG A 130 -7.54 -4.49 -10.62
CA ARG A 130 -6.16 -3.97 -10.68
C ARG A 130 -6.15 -2.52 -11.19
N GLN A 131 -6.84 -2.25 -12.29
CA GLN A 131 -6.93 -0.91 -12.88
C GLN A 131 -7.58 0.09 -11.93
N ARG A 132 -8.67 -0.30 -11.26
CA ARG A 132 -9.31 0.52 -10.22
C ARG A 132 -8.32 0.91 -9.12
N ARG A 133 -7.54 -0.05 -8.60
CA ARG A 133 -6.53 0.20 -7.56
C ARG A 133 -5.36 1.07 -8.04
N LEU A 134 -4.99 0.96 -9.32
CA LEU A 134 -3.99 1.84 -9.93
C LEU A 134 -4.51 3.28 -10.08
N GLY A 135 -5.80 3.46 -10.35
CA GLY A 135 -6.44 4.77 -10.50
C GLY A 135 -6.72 5.51 -9.19
N CYS A 136 -6.65 4.86 -8.02
CA CYS A 136 -6.81 5.53 -6.73
C CYS A 136 -5.73 6.60 -6.53
N LYS A 137 -6.11 7.78 -6.05
CA LYS A 137 -5.13 8.82 -5.67
C LYS A 137 -4.33 8.36 -4.46
N ARG A 138 -3.06 8.76 -4.37
CA ARG A 138 -2.20 8.40 -3.22
C ARG A 138 -2.68 9.08 -1.94
N ALA A 139 -3.29 10.26 -2.04
CA ALA A 139 -3.95 10.93 -0.92
C ALA A 139 -5.04 10.06 -0.26
N ASP A 140 -5.68 9.17 -1.02
CA ASP A 140 -6.72 8.24 -0.54
C ASP A 140 -6.13 6.92 -0.03
N LEU A 141 -4.83 6.68 -0.26
CA LEU A 141 -4.13 5.48 0.19
C LEU A 141 -3.57 5.69 1.59
N ARG A 142 -3.65 4.63 2.40
CA ARG A 142 -2.92 4.60 3.67
C ARG A 142 -1.44 4.27 3.38
N PRO A 143 -0.48 5.17 3.66
CA PRO A 143 0.92 4.85 3.53
C PRO A 143 1.29 3.75 4.53
N ILE A 144 2.23 2.89 4.15
CA ILE A 144 2.80 1.86 5.02
C ILE A 144 3.69 2.53 6.08
N ALA A 145 4.55 3.43 5.61
CA ALA A 145 5.46 4.23 6.40
C ALA A 145 5.76 5.53 5.66
N MET A 146 6.31 6.50 6.37
CA MET A 146 6.85 7.73 5.80
C MET A 146 8.23 8.01 6.37
N VAL A 147 9.02 8.81 5.67
CA VAL A 147 10.29 9.34 6.16
C VAL A 147 10.25 10.85 6.03
N ASP A 148 10.46 11.52 7.15
CA ASP A 148 10.74 12.95 7.18
C ASP A 148 12.25 13.14 7.09
N ARG A 149 12.76 13.65 5.95
CA ARG A 149 14.20 13.89 5.81
C ARG A 149 14.68 15.06 6.64
N ALA A 150 13.87 16.10 6.80
CA ALA A 150 14.26 17.27 7.59
C ALA A 150 14.43 16.89 9.06
N GLY A 151 13.50 16.07 9.57
CA GLY A 151 13.56 15.54 10.94
C GLY A 151 14.36 14.25 11.11
N GLY A 152 14.91 13.67 10.02
CA GLY A 152 15.67 12.42 10.06
C GLY A 152 14.91 11.24 10.69
N THR A 153 13.58 11.20 10.57
CA THR A 153 12.72 10.28 11.35
C THR A 153 11.80 9.46 10.45
N VAL A 154 11.64 8.18 10.77
CA VAL A 154 10.62 7.31 10.17
C VAL A 154 9.31 7.49 10.92
N LEU A 155 8.23 7.72 10.18
CA LEU A 155 6.88 7.90 10.69
C LEU A 155 6.00 6.73 10.26
N ASP A 156 5.00 6.40 11.07
CA ASP A 156 3.98 5.42 10.74
C ASP A 156 2.95 5.98 9.75
N ALA A 157 1.95 5.17 9.42
CA ALA A 157 0.83 5.55 8.54
C ALA A 157 0.01 6.76 9.03
N ARG A 158 0.07 7.08 10.33
CA ARG A 158 -0.65 8.19 10.98
C ARG A 158 0.23 9.43 11.17
N GLY A 159 1.52 9.34 10.85
CA GLY A 159 2.48 10.42 11.08
C GLY A 159 3.15 10.39 12.46
N THR A 160 2.94 9.33 13.24
CA THR A 160 3.59 9.13 14.53
C THR A 160 5.04 8.71 14.30
N ALA A 161 5.98 9.31 15.04
CA ALA A 161 7.38 8.91 14.99
C ALA A 161 7.57 7.46 15.47
N ILE A 162 8.23 6.64 14.64
CA ILE A 162 8.62 5.27 14.97
C ILE A 162 10.03 5.28 15.56
N ALA A 163 11.00 5.80 14.80
CA ALA A 163 12.40 5.88 15.19
C ALA A 163 13.19 6.80 14.24
N PRO A 164 14.34 7.33 14.66
CA PRO A 164 15.29 7.99 13.77
C PRO A 164 15.73 7.05 12.64
N VAL A 165 15.87 7.57 11.42
CA VAL A 165 16.26 6.79 10.24
C VAL A 165 17.59 6.06 10.45
N ALA A 166 18.55 6.70 11.12
CA ALA A 166 19.85 6.12 11.45
C ALA A 166 19.75 4.85 12.32
N GLN A 167 18.69 4.72 13.12
CA GLN A 167 18.45 3.57 13.99
C GLN A 167 17.62 2.48 13.32
N VAL A 168 17.00 2.76 12.17
CA VAL A 168 16.18 1.80 11.43
C VAL A 168 17.05 1.06 10.41
N ARG A 169 17.04 -0.27 10.49
CA ARG A 169 17.75 -1.12 9.54
C ARG A 169 16.88 -1.50 8.35
N ALA A 170 17.38 -1.30 7.14
CA ALA A 170 16.77 -1.76 5.91
C ALA A 170 17.34 -3.12 5.50
N GLY A 171 16.51 -4.15 5.58
CA GLY A 171 16.90 -5.53 5.30
C GLY A 171 16.17 -6.12 4.10
N ARG A 172 16.86 -7.03 3.39
CA ARG A 172 16.22 -7.94 2.44
C ARG A 172 15.68 -9.16 3.17
N GLY A 173 14.65 -9.76 2.62
CA GLY A 173 14.33 -11.15 2.95
C GLY A 173 13.16 -11.69 2.15
N MET A 174 12.78 -12.91 2.49
CA MET A 174 11.67 -13.62 1.86
C MET A 174 10.50 -13.70 2.84
N LEU A 175 9.28 -13.76 2.30
CA LEU A 175 8.08 -14.03 3.08
C LEU A 175 7.73 -15.51 2.95
N ILE A 176 7.26 -16.09 4.06
CA ILE A 176 6.80 -17.48 4.09
C ILE A 176 5.68 -17.64 3.06
N GLY A 177 5.80 -18.64 2.17
CA GLY A 177 4.84 -18.87 1.08
C GLY A 177 5.00 -17.97 -0.16
N SER A 178 6.13 -17.25 -0.30
CA SER A 178 6.36 -16.38 -1.47
C SER A 178 7.83 -16.36 -1.90
N SER A 179 8.13 -16.80 -3.13
CA SER A 179 9.49 -16.76 -3.71
C SER A 179 9.97 -15.37 -4.14
N ALA A 180 9.12 -14.33 -4.02
CA ALA A 180 9.50 -12.97 -4.38
C ALA A 180 10.28 -12.28 -3.24
N PRO A 181 11.44 -11.66 -3.54
CA PRO A 181 12.21 -10.91 -2.55
C PRO A 181 11.43 -9.67 -2.09
N ALA A 182 11.59 -9.35 -0.81
CA ALA A 182 10.95 -8.20 -0.17
C ALA A 182 11.97 -7.36 0.61
N LEU A 183 11.70 -6.07 0.72
CA LEU A 183 12.45 -5.11 1.52
C LEU A 183 11.64 -4.74 2.76
N PHE A 184 12.35 -4.66 3.87
CA PHE A 184 11.75 -4.40 5.16
C PHE A 184 12.53 -3.36 5.93
N LEU A 185 11.80 -2.54 6.66
CA LEU A 185 12.36 -1.69 7.71
C LEU A 185 12.23 -2.41 9.05
N ARG A 186 13.32 -2.40 9.83
CA ARG A 186 13.41 -2.96 11.18
C ARG A 186 13.77 -1.84 12.16
N PRO A 187 12.78 -1.29 12.88
CA PRO A 187 13.04 -0.32 13.93
C PRO A 187 13.65 -0.99 15.19
N PRO A 188 14.31 -0.22 16.07
CA PRO A 188 15.03 -0.74 17.24
C PRO A 188 14.14 -1.39 18.29
N GLY A 189 12.85 -1.02 18.36
CA GLY A 189 11.86 -1.60 19.28
C GLY A 189 11.29 -2.95 18.86
N GLY A 190 11.85 -3.58 17.82
CA GLY A 190 11.34 -4.84 17.26
C GLY A 190 10.24 -4.63 16.22
N GLY A 191 9.88 -5.72 15.55
CA GLY A 191 8.95 -5.71 14.41
C GLY A 191 9.64 -5.55 13.06
N ARG A 192 8.86 -5.78 12.00
CA ARG A 192 9.33 -5.77 10.61
C ARG A 192 8.24 -5.19 9.73
N ILE A 193 8.54 -4.09 9.05
CA ILE A 193 7.59 -3.38 8.19
C ILE A 193 7.97 -3.66 6.73
N GLU A 194 7.12 -4.37 5.98
CA GLU A 194 7.31 -4.60 4.54
C GLU A 194 7.05 -3.30 3.78
N VAL A 195 8.07 -2.71 3.17
CA VAL A 195 7.96 -1.42 2.49
C VAL A 195 8.04 -1.51 0.98
N PHE A 196 8.55 -2.62 0.45
CA PHE A 196 8.65 -2.84 -0.98
C PHE A 196 8.79 -4.32 -1.30
N ARG A 197 8.32 -4.71 -2.49
CA ARG A 197 8.43 -6.09 -2.95
C ARG A 197 8.75 -6.19 -4.43
N GLY A 198 9.52 -7.22 -4.75
CA GLY A 198 9.74 -7.65 -6.12
C GLY A 198 8.49 -8.32 -6.71
N SER A 199 8.52 -8.52 -8.02
CA SER A 199 7.50 -9.27 -8.74
C SER A 199 8.17 -10.31 -9.64
N LEU A 200 7.60 -11.51 -9.71
CA LEU A 200 8.00 -12.53 -10.67
C LEU A 200 7.84 -12.05 -12.13
N PHE A 201 6.99 -11.05 -12.36
CA PHE A 201 6.63 -10.54 -13.69
C PHE A 201 6.96 -9.05 -13.88
N GLY A 202 7.60 -8.39 -12.90
CA GLY A 202 7.69 -6.93 -12.85
C GLY A 202 9.03 -6.35 -12.38
N GLY A 203 10.03 -7.19 -12.16
CA GLY A 203 11.38 -6.78 -11.75
C GLY A 203 11.68 -7.02 -10.28
N GLY A 204 12.93 -6.77 -9.90
CA GLY A 204 13.44 -7.00 -8.55
C GLY A 204 13.25 -5.84 -7.58
N ILE A 205 14.09 -5.78 -6.56
CA ILE A 205 14.03 -4.81 -5.45
C ILE A 205 15.22 -3.84 -5.44
N GLU A 206 16.07 -3.89 -6.46
CA GLU A 206 17.37 -3.21 -6.49
C GLU A 206 17.21 -1.69 -6.47
N ARG A 207 16.29 -1.15 -7.29
CA ARG A 207 15.99 0.31 -7.31
C ARG A 207 15.51 0.80 -5.95
N ALA A 208 14.63 0.05 -5.30
CA ALA A 208 14.13 0.38 -3.97
C ALA A 208 15.22 0.25 -2.90
N GLN A 209 16.14 -0.72 -3.03
CA GLN A 209 17.27 -0.85 -2.12
C GLN A 209 18.24 0.33 -2.23
N VAL A 210 18.54 0.77 -3.45
CA VAL A 210 19.33 1.99 -3.70
C VAL A 210 18.63 3.21 -3.11
N ALA A 211 17.30 3.31 -3.27
CA ALA A 211 16.51 4.38 -2.67
C ALA A 211 16.65 4.39 -1.13
N LEU A 212 16.47 3.24 -0.47
CA LEU A 212 16.62 3.14 0.99
C LEU A 212 18.03 3.52 1.45
N ALA A 213 19.07 3.10 0.74
CA ALA A 213 20.44 3.50 1.06
C ALA A 213 20.64 5.02 0.95
N LYS A 214 20.08 5.66 -0.08
CA LYS A 214 20.11 7.12 -0.25
C LYS A 214 19.34 7.89 0.82
N LEU A 215 18.36 7.24 1.46
CA LEU A 215 17.60 7.82 2.56
C LEU A 215 18.34 7.74 3.90
N GLY A 216 19.50 7.06 3.97
CA GLY A 216 20.31 6.96 5.18
C GLY A 216 19.96 5.79 6.08
N PHE A 217 19.16 4.82 5.60
CA PHE A 217 18.90 3.59 6.35
C PHE A 217 20.18 2.75 6.47
N SER A 218 20.45 2.24 7.67
CA SER A 218 21.53 1.28 7.90
C SER A 218 21.17 -0.08 7.31
N ARG A 219 22.17 -0.86 6.87
CA ARG A 219 21.95 -2.22 6.33
C ARG A 219 21.84 -3.27 7.43
#